data_AF-F7K9I9-F1
#
_entry.id   AF-F7K9I9-F1
#
_cell.length_a   1.000
_cell.length_b   1.000
_cell.length_c   1.000
_cell.angle_alpha   90.00
_cell.angle_beta   90.00
_cell.angle_gamma   90.00
#
_symmetry.space_group_name_H-M   'P 1'
#
loop_
_entity.id
_entity.type
_entity.pdbx_description
1 polymer ?
#
loop_
_entity_poly.entity_id
_entity_poly.type
_entity_poly.pdbx_seq_one_letter_code
_entity_poly.pdbx_strand_id
1 'polypeptide(L)'
;MSVYINPIANGITVSLMIIYLAFIPVLIYQYRKNGTFLVRKNIVLASFAVYMITAFFMTLLPLPSIEAVKNMAPVRANYHPFLFVKTFLNESGFIWNEMGTWFRAFCSPSFYTVAFNVLLTLPFGVYLRKYFNKGLFQTAVLGFLLSFFYEATQYTGVWWIYPHAFRYPDVDDLIVNTLGTVVGFYAAGLLDKLLPDPMKDKSLKTEYASLLRRLISLLIDSIFVNIVYELLRVVVLLAAGKKENTIDIVLYLISVVIIFILIPCISKKKRTFGMTILKLALRDGKGNVPRLSGMIMHNLFIAFWLNVAVNIIGMIDNAWIIIFLQLAVLGFAAALLIISIKNKRVTYFWEKFFDTYMKADI
;
A
#
# COMPACT_ATOMS: atom_id res chain seq x y z
N MET A 1 -4.32 28.10 -6.65
CA MET A 1 -3.44 26.91 -6.45
C MET A 1 -3.95 25.95 -5.38
N SER A 2 -4.45 26.45 -4.23
CA SER A 2 -5.05 25.62 -3.16
C SER A 2 -6.18 24.68 -3.60
N VAL A 3 -6.96 25.09 -4.61
CA VAL A 3 -8.08 24.31 -5.18
C VAL A 3 -7.64 22.94 -5.74
N TYR A 4 -6.42 22.82 -6.27
CA TYR A 4 -5.90 21.54 -6.80
C TYR A 4 -4.99 20.79 -5.81
N ILE A 5 -4.29 21.52 -4.93
CA ILE A 5 -3.36 20.91 -3.96
C ILE A 5 -4.11 20.04 -2.95
N ASN A 6 -5.25 20.51 -2.45
CA ASN A 6 -6.04 19.78 -1.45
C ASN A 6 -6.59 18.44 -1.98
N PRO A 7 -7.23 18.38 -3.17
CA PRO A 7 -7.64 17.10 -3.77
C PRO A 7 -6.50 16.11 -3.94
N ILE A 8 -5.35 16.57 -4.42
CA ILE A 8 -4.17 15.72 -4.64
C ILE A 8 -3.65 15.16 -3.31
N ALA A 9 -3.46 16.03 -2.31
CA ALA A 9 -2.97 15.64 -1.01
C ALA A 9 -3.91 14.65 -0.32
N ASN A 10 -5.23 14.90 -0.36
CA ASN A 10 -6.24 14.02 0.21
C ASN A 10 -6.26 12.66 -0.51
N GLY A 11 -6.19 12.67 -1.85
CA GLY A 11 -6.20 11.46 -2.65
C GLY A 11 -4.99 10.57 -2.36
N ILE A 12 -3.80 11.16 -2.30
CA ILE A 12 -2.57 10.46 -1.92
C ILE A 12 -2.68 9.91 -0.50
N THR A 13 -3.13 10.73 0.46
CA THR A 13 -3.25 10.33 1.87
C THR A 13 -4.17 9.13 2.04
N VAL A 14 -5.39 9.19 1.49
CA VAL A 14 -6.37 8.08 1.56
C VAL A 14 -5.82 6.84 0.87
N SER A 15 -5.16 7.00 -0.26
CA SER A 15 -4.53 5.87 -0.97
C SER A 15 -3.44 5.20 -0.14
N LEU A 16 -2.57 5.98 0.49
CA LEU A 16 -1.52 5.47 1.36
C LEU A 16 -2.09 4.75 2.58
N MET A 17 -3.19 5.24 3.16
CA MET A 17 -3.90 4.55 4.24
C MET A 17 -4.45 3.19 3.79
N ILE A 18 -5.12 3.13 2.64
CA ILE A 18 -5.63 1.88 2.07
C ILE A 18 -4.49 0.90 1.78
N ILE A 19 -3.40 1.38 1.16
CA ILE A 19 -2.22 0.56 0.88
C ILE A 19 -1.59 0.03 2.17
N TYR A 20 -1.47 0.87 3.20
CA TYR A 20 -0.94 0.49 4.51
C TYR A 20 -1.79 -0.61 5.15
N LEU A 21 -3.12 -0.45 5.19
CA LEU A 21 -4.04 -1.45 5.73
C LEU A 21 -4.02 -2.76 4.93
N ALA A 22 -3.88 -2.67 3.60
CA ALA A 22 -3.82 -3.84 2.73
C ALA A 22 -2.44 -4.53 2.73
N PHE A 23 -1.37 -3.85 3.18
CA PHE A 23 0.01 -4.31 3.03
C PHE A 23 0.24 -5.69 3.65
N ILE A 24 -0.10 -5.84 4.94
CA ILE A 24 0.09 -7.11 5.67
C ILE A 24 -0.78 -8.24 5.10
N PRO A 25 -2.11 -8.06 4.89
CA PRO A 25 -2.95 -9.08 4.26
C PRO A 25 -2.44 -9.52 2.87
N VAL A 26 -2.05 -8.58 2.01
CA VAL A 26 -1.55 -8.86 0.66
C VAL A 26 -0.23 -9.63 0.72
N LEU A 27 0.67 -9.25 1.63
CA LEU A 27 1.92 -9.97 1.86
C LEU A 27 1.67 -11.41 2.31
N ILE A 28 0.81 -11.61 3.30
CA ILE A 28 0.45 -12.95 3.79
C ILE A 28 -0.12 -13.79 2.65
N TYR A 29 -1.07 -13.24 1.88
CA TYR A 29 -1.64 -13.91 0.72
C TYR A 29 -0.58 -14.31 -0.32
N GLN A 30 0.30 -13.38 -0.70
CA GLN A 30 1.33 -13.64 -1.71
C GLN A 30 2.37 -14.65 -1.22
N TYR A 31 2.80 -14.59 0.04
CA TYR A 31 3.71 -15.60 0.58
C TYR A 31 3.07 -16.98 0.67
N ARG A 32 1.78 -17.08 1.00
CA ARG A 32 1.07 -18.37 1.03
C ARG A 32 0.81 -18.94 -0.35
N LYS A 33 0.51 -18.10 -1.35
CA LYS A 33 0.18 -18.51 -2.72
C LYS A 33 1.41 -18.71 -3.60
N ASN A 34 2.32 -17.73 -3.60
CA ASN A 34 3.46 -17.62 -4.50
C ASN A 34 4.80 -17.92 -3.82
N GLY A 35 4.85 -18.04 -2.49
CA GLY A 35 6.11 -18.24 -1.75
C GLY A 35 7.02 -17.00 -1.70
N THR A 36 6.68 -15.93 -2.41
CA THR A 36 7.46 -14.69 -2.56
C THR A 36 6.57 -13.46 -2.61
N PHE A 37 7.16 -12.30 -2.35
CA PHE A 37 6.54 -11.01 -2.57
C PHE A 37 6.85 -10.51 -3.99
N LEU A 38 5.81 -10.22 -4.77
CA LEU A 38 5.92 -9.79 -6.16
C LEU A 38 6.11 -8.26 -6.22
N VAL A 39 7.34 -7.78 -6.04
CA VAL A 39 7.65 -6.35 -5.86
C VAL A 39 7.07 -5.48 -6.98
N ARG A 40 7.35 -5.81 -8.25
CA ARG A 40 6.91 -5.00 -9.40
C ARG A 40 5.40 -5.03 -9.52
N LYS A 41 4.78 -6.20 -9.33
CA LYS A 41 3.32 -6.32 -9.33
C LYS A 41 2.69 -5.41 -8.28
N ASN A 42 3.23 -5.38 -7.05
CA ASN A 42 2.69 -4.53 -5.99
C ASN A 42 2.96 -3.03 -6.25
N ILE A 43 4.08 -2.66 -6.86
CA ILE A 43 4.33 -1.27 -7.29
C ILE A 43 3.23 -0.82 -8.26
N VAL A 44 2.93 -1.64 -9.27
CA VAL A 44 1.88 -1.34 -10.28
C VAL A 44 0.51 -1.21 -9.63
N LEU A 45 0.15 -2.12 -8.71
CA LEU A 45 -1.14 -2.07 -8.02
C LEU A 45 -1.23 -0.86 -7.08
N ALA A 46 -0.17 -0.54 -6.35
CA ALA A 46 -0.12 0.61 -5.46
C ALA A 46 -0.21 1.92 -6.24
N SER A 47 0.57 2.06 -7.33
CA SER A 47 0.52 3.24 -8.18
C SER A 47 -0.82 3.40 -8.88
N PHE A 48 -1.47 2.29 -9.26
CA PHE A 48 -2.83 2.31 -9.81
C PHE A 48 -3.86 2.79 -8.78
N ALA A 49 -3.77 2.30 -7.53
CA ALA A 49 -4.67 2.74 -6.45
C ALA A 49 -4.51 4.24 -6.16
N VAL A 50 -3.26 4.71 -6.01
CA VAL A 50 -2.95 6.13 -5.82
C VAL A 50 -3.52 6.96 -6.97
N TYR A 51 -3.26 6.53 -8.20
CA TYR A 51 -3.80 7.20 -9.39
C TYR A 51 -5.32 7.29 -9.38
N MET A 52 -6.03 6.16 -9.23
CA MET A 52 -7.49 6.11 -9.36
C MET A 52 -8.19 6.97 -8.29
N ILE A 53 -7.70 6.92 -7.04
CA ILE A 53 -8.29 7.67 -5.93
C ILE A 53 -7.97 9.16 -6.08
N THR A 54 -6.72 9.52 -6.41
CA THR A 54 -6.35 10.92 -6.63
C THR A 54 -7.10 11.52 -7.83
N ALA A 55 -7.25 10.77 -8.93
CA ALA A 55 -8.01 11.23 -10.09
C ALA A 55 -9.49 11.46 -9.74
N PHE A 56 -10.10 10.54 -8.99
CA PHE A 56 -11.47 10.70 -8.49
C PHE A 56 -11.61 11.93 -7.58
N PHE A 57 -10.65 12.19 -6.70
CA PHE A 57 -10.70 13.37 -5.84
C PHE A 57 -10.50 14.66 -6.63
N MET A 58 -9.66 14.64 -7.66
CA MET A 58 -9.45 15.78 -8.56
C MET A 58 -10.71 16.15 -9.36
N THR A 59 -11.56 15.17 -9.69
CA THR A 59 -12.84 15.47 -10.35
C THR A 59 -13.90 15.94 -9.36
N LEU A 60 -13.88 15.45 -8.12
CA LEU A 60 -14.96 15.68 -7.16
C LEU A 60 -14.74 16.87 -6.20
N LEU A 61 -13.52 17.07 -5.72
CA LEU A 61 -13.21 18.04 -4.67
C LEU A 61 -12.89 19.43 -5.26
N PRO A 62 -13.16 20.51 -4.50
CA PRO A 62 -13.74 20.53 -3.14
C PRO A 62 -15.25 20.33 -3.13
N LEU A 63 -15.74 19.62 -2.11
CA LEU A 63 -17.18 19.47 -1.88
C LEU A 63 -17.75 20.71 -1.16
N PRO A 64 -18.84 21.32 -1.66
CA PRO A 64 -19.53 22.40 -0.98
C PRO A 64 -20.27 21.89 0.27
N SER A 65 -20.65 22.79 1.19
CA SER A 65 -21.55 22.41 2.30
C SER A 65 -22.96 22.13 1.79
N ILE A 66 -23.71 21.28 2.49
CA ILE A 66 -25.10 20.96 2.11
C ILE A 66 -25.97 22.22 2.08
N GLU A 67 -25.78 23.13 3.04
CA GLU A 67 -26.49 24.42 3.08
C GLU A 67 -26.17 25.31 1.88
N ALA A 68 -24.90 25.36 1.45
CA ALA A 68 -24.52 26.11 0.26
C ALA A 68 -25.24 25.58 -0.98
N VAL A 69 -25.32 24.24 -1.14
CA VAL A 69 -26.03 23.63 -2.28
C VAL A 69 -27.52 23.92 -2.23
N LYS A 70 -28.17 23.88 -1.07
CA LYS A 70 -29.61 24.24 -0.95
C LYS A 70 -29.93 25.65 -1.44
N ASN A 71 -28.99 26.58 -1.30
CA ASN A 71 -29.15 27.97 -1.68
C ASN A 71 -28.70 28.24 -3.13
N MET A 72 -28.16 27.25 -3.84
CA MET A 72 -27.76 27.38 -5.25
C MET A 72 -28.95 27.18 -6.18
N ALA A 73 -28.93 27.89 -7.30
CA ALA A 73 -29.87 27.59 -8.39
C ALA A 73 -29.62 26.18 -8.95
N PRO A 74 -30.68 25.45 -9.36
CA PRO A 74 -30.52 24.15 -10.00
C PRO A 74 -29.61 24.25 -11.23
N VAL A 75 -28.57 23.43 -11.23
CA VAL A 75 -27.57 23.44 -12.30
C VAL A 75 -28.13 22.70 -13.53
N ARG A 76 -27.97 23.28 -14.73
CA ARG A 76 -28.38 22.65 -15.99
C ARG A 76 -27.19 21.95 -16.65
N ALA A 77 -27.42 20.72 -17.11
CA ALA A 77 -26.44 19.92 -17.84
C ALA A 77 -26.09 20.53 -19.20
N ASN A 78 -24.83 20.38 -19.63
CA ASN A 78 -24.41 20.65 -20.99
C ASN A 78 -24.59 19.40 -21.86
N TYR A 79 -25.45 19.48 -22.87
CA TYR A 79 -25.71 18.40 -23.83
C TYR A 79 -25.12 18.67 -25.21
N HIS A 80 -24.40 19.78 -25.41
CA HIS A 80 -23.86 20.16 -26.70
C HIS A 80 -22.44 19.62 -26.87
N PRO A 81 -22.22 18.60 -27.72
CA PRO A 81 -20.89 18.04 -27.92
C PRO A 81 -19.99 19.03 -28.67
N PHE A 82 -18.70 18.98 -28.35
CA PHE A 82 -17.62 19.81 -28.89
C PHE A 82 -17.75 21.31 -28.60
N LEU A 83 -18.49 21.68 -27.55
CA LEU A 83 -18.55 23.08 -27.10
C LEU A 83 -17.16 23.58 -26.70
N PHE A 84 -16.32 22.72 -26.09
CA PHE A 84 -14.93 23.05 -25.75
C PHE A 84 -14.11 23.54 -26.95
N VAL A 85 -14.37 23.03 -28.17
CA VAL A 85 -13.67 23.47 -29.40
C VAL A 85 -14.09 24.90 -29.74
N LYS A 86 -15.39 25.18 -29.69
CA LYS A 86 -15.93 26.52 -29.95
C LYS A 86 -15.41 27.53 -28.92
N THR A 87 -15.40 27.15 -27.64
CA THR A 87 -14.84 27.96 -26.56
C THR A 87 -13.35 28.23 -26.79
N PHE A 88 -12.56 27.21 -27.17
CA PHE A 88 -11.17 27.40 -27.52
C PHE A 88 -10.99 28.37 -28.69
N LEU A 89 -11.69 28.19 -29.81
CA LEU A 89 -11.56 29.06 -30.98
C LEU A 89 -11.95 30.51 -30.68
N ASN A 90 -12.97 30.73 -29.84
CA ASN A 90 -13.45 32.07 -29.51
C ASN A 90 -12.58 32.79 -28.47
N GLU A 91 -12.04 32.07 -27.49
CA GLU A 91 -11.40 32.68 -26.31
C GLU A 91 -9.86 32.62 -26.33
N SER A 92 -9.26 31.73 -27.12
CA SER A 92 -7.80 31.55 -27.14
C SER A 92 -7.04 32.54 -28.03
N GLY A 93 -7.75 33.27 -28.90
CA GLY A 93 -7.14 34.10 -29.93
C GLY A 93 -6.41 33.30 -31.03
N PHE A 94 -6.74 32.00 -31.17
CA PHE A 94 -6.14 31.13 -32.18
C PHE A 94 -6.56 31.54 -33.60
N ILE A 95 -5.57 31.83 -34.44
CA ILE A 95 -5.75 32.09 -35.87
C ILE A 95 -4.92 31.06 -36.65
N TRP A 96 -5.60 30.20 -37.41
CA TRP A 96 -4.95 29.09 -38.15
C TRP A 96 -3.80 29.57 -39.06
N ASN A 97 -4.01 30.70 -39.76
CA ASN A 97 -3.05 31.24 -40.72
C ASN A 97 -1.91 32.04 -40.08
N GLU A 98 -1.94 32.29 -38.77
CA GLU A 98 -0.93 33.10 -38.07
C GLU A 98 -0.25 32.27 -36.98
N MET A 99 0.87 31.62 -37.31
CA MET A 99 1.60 30.75 -36.39
C MET A 99 2.01 31.45 -35.07
N GLY A 100 2.23 32.77 -35.11
CA GLY A 100 2.54 33.58 -33.92
C GLY A 100 1.44 33.57 -32.84
N THR A 101 0.19 33.25 -33.22
CA THR A 101 -0.95 33.15 -32.29
C THR A 101 -1.05 31.80 -31.58
N TRP A 102 -0.44 30.75 -32.13
CA TRP A 102 -0.65 29.36 -31.67
C TRP A 102 -0.11 29.12 -30.27
N PHE A 103 1.10 29.60 -30.00
CA PHE A 103 1.71 29.42 -28.67
C PHE A 103 0.89 30.11 -27.58
N ARG A 104 0.40 31.33 -27.85
CA ARG A 104 -0.48 32.05 -26.91
C ARG A 104 -1.80 31.31 -26.72
N ALA A 105 -2.37 30.77 -27.80
CA ALA A 105 -3.59 29.98 -27.75
C ALA A 105 -3.42 28.71 -26.90
N PHE A 106 -2.31 27.98 -27.02
CA PHE A 106 -2.02 26.82 -26.17
C PHE A 106 -1.73 27.18 -24.70
N CYS A 107 -1.48 28.46 -24.42
CA CYS A 107 -1.39 28.96 -23.05
C CYS A 107 -2.73 29.53 -22.52
N SER A 108 -3.83 29.36 -23.26
CA SER A 108 -5.14 29.85 -22.84
C SER A 108 -5.78 28.98 -21.75
N PRO A 109 -6.64 29.55 -20.88
CA PRO A 109 -7.42 28.77 -19.93
C PRO A 109 -8.29 27.69 -20.60
N SER A 110 -8.89 28.02 -21.75
CA SER A 110 -9.74 27.10 -22.53
C SER A 110 -8.98 25.89 -23.09
N PHE A 111 -7.67 26.02 -23.33
CA PHE A 111 -6.82 24.88 -23.67
C PHE A 111 -6.50 24.03 -22.44
N TYR A 112 -6.13 24.67 -21.32
CA TYR A 112 -5.73 23.96 -20.12
C TYR A 112 -6.83 23.08 -19.52
N THR A 113 -8.09 23.48 -19.59
CA THR A 113 -9.22 22.64 -19.13
C THR A 113 -9.27 21.31 -19.87
N VAL A 114 -9.18 21.35 -21.20
CA VAL A 114 -9.18 20.17 -22.06
C VAL A 114 -7.91 19.34 -21.87
N ALA A 115 -6.75 19.99 -21.86
CA ALA A 115 -5.46 19.33 -21.70
C ALA A 115 -5.35 18.61 -20.36
N PHE A 116 -5.83 19.21 -19.26
CA PHE A 116 -5.79 18.57 -17.95
C PHE A 116 -6.76 17.40 -17.83
N ASN A 117 -7.94 17.45 -18.44
CA ASN A 117 -8.86 16.31 -18.49
C ASN A 117 -8.25 15.13 -19.29
N VAL A 118 -7.59 15.43 -20.41
CA VAL A 118 -6.82 14.43 -21.17
C VAL A 118 -5.70 13.84 -20.31
N LEU A 119 -4.90 14.68 -19.65
CA LEU A 119 -3.79 14.23 -18.80
C LEU A 119 -4.25 13.44 -17.57
N LEU A 120 -5.41 13.77 -17.01
CA LEU A 120 -6.01 13.08 -15.87
C LEU A 120 -6.36 11.62 -16.20
N THR A 121 -6.83 11.36 -17.42
CA THR A 121 -7.30 10.04 -17.86
C THR A 121 -6.28 9.26 -18.69
N LEU A 122 -5.22 9.92 -19.16
CA LEU A 122 -4.11 9.28 -19.87
C LEU A 122 -3.49 8.10 -19.10
N PRO A 123 -3.16 8.20 -17.79
CA PRO A 123 -2.60 7.06 -17.07
C PRO A 123 -3.52 5.84 -17.09
N PHE A 124 -4.84 6.02 -17.03
CA PHE A 124 -5.81 4.91 -17.11
C PHE A 124 -5.64 4.12 -18.41
N GLY A 125 -5.52 4.81 -19.55
CA GLY A 125 -5.24 4.19 -20.85
C GLY A 125 -3.93 3.40 -20.88
N VAL A 126 -2.88 3.95 -20.26
CA VAL A 126 -1.60 3.26 -20.10
C VAL A 126 -1.77 1.98 -19.28
N TYR A 127 -2.48 2.04 -18.15
CA TYR A 127 -2.72 0.86 -17.32
C TYR A 127 -3.51 -0.22 -18.05
N LEU A 128 -4.57 0.17 -18.77
CA LEU A 128 -5.44 -0.75 -19.50
C LEU A 128 -4.68 -1.51 -20.58
N ARG A 129 -3.84 -0.83 -21.36
CA ARG A 129 -3.00 -1.49 -22.38
C ARG A 129 -1.89 -2.32 -21.76
N LYS A 130 -1.08 -1.74 -20.86
CA LYS A 130 0.17 -2.35 -20.37
C LYS A 130 -0.04 -3.47 -19.36
N TYR A 131 -1.00 -3.32 -18.44
CA TYR A 131 -1.15 -4.24 -17.30
C TYR A 131 -2.43 -5.05 -17.32
N PHE A 132 -3.50 -4.53 -17.93
CA PHE A 132 -4.79 -5.25 -18.05
C PHE A 132 -5.01 -5.88 -19.43
N ASN A 133 -4.04 -5.75 -20.35
CA ASN A 133 -4.05 -6.32 -21.71
C ASN A 133 -5.34 -6.03 -22.48
N LYS A 134 -5.89 -4.81 -22.35
CA LYS A 134 -7.09 -4.38 -23.08
C LYS A 134 -6.74 -3.84 -24.44
N GLY A 135 -7.58 -4.16 -25.43
CA GLY A 135 -7.49 -3.59 -26.78
C GLY A 135 -7.99 -2.14 -26.83
N LEU A 136 -7.80 -1.46 -27.97
CA LEU A 136 -8.19 -0.06 -28.15
C LEU A 136 -9.69 0.18 -27.87
N PHE A 137 -10.57 -0.65 -28.46
CA PHE A 137 -12.02 -0.52 -28.27
C PHE A 137 -12.42 -0.68 -26.79
N GLN A 138 -11.92 -1.73 -26.13
CA GLN A 138 -12.16 -1.94 -24.69
C GLN A 138 -11.63 -0.77 -23.85
N THR A 139 -10.49 -0.21 -24.24
CA THR A 139 -9.88 0.93 -23.55
C THR A 139 -10.72 2.19 -23.70
N ALA A 140 -11.26 2.46 -24.89
CA ALA A 140 -12.18 3.56 -25.12
C ALA A 140 -13.49 3.39 -24.33
N VAL A 141 -14.09 2.19 -24.35
CA VAL A 141 -15.32 1.91 -23.59
C VAL A 141 -15.09 2.07 -22.09
N LEU A 142 -13.99 1.54 -21.54
CA LEU A 142 -13.67 1.70 -20.12
C LEU A 142 -13.36 3.16 -19.76
N GLY A 143 -12.69 3.91 -20.64
CA GLY A 143 -12.48 5.35 -20.47
C GLY A 143 -13.78 6.14 -20.43
N PHE A 144 -14.70 5.82 -21.34
CA PHE A 144 -16.06 6.38 -21.33
C PHE A 144 -16.80 6.04 -20.04
N LEU A 145 -16.78 4.77 -19.61
CA LEU A 145 -17.43 4.34 -18.37
C LEU A 145 -16.83 5.02 -17.13
N LEU A 146 -15.50 5.23 -17.11
CA LEU A 146 -14.84 5.96 -16.04
C LEU A 146 -15.28 7.43 -16.00
N SER A 147 -15.31 8.10 -17.16
CA SER A 147 -15.80 9.47 -17.23
C SER A 147 -17.28 9.56 -16.87
N PHE A 148 -18.09 8.62 -17.36
CA PHE A 148 -19.50 8.54 -17.02
C PHE A 148 -19.70 8.33 -15.52
N PHE A 149 -18.86 7.53 -14.87
CA PHE A 149 -18.88 7.39 -13.42
C PHE A 149 -18.60 8.72 -12.70
N TYR A 150 -17.65 9.53 -13.18
CA TYR A 150 -17.38 10.86 -12.62
C TYR A 150 -18.58 11.80 -12.81
N GLU A 151 -19.10 11.92 -14.03
CA GLU A 151 -20.24 12.77 -14.35
C GLU A 151 -21.50 12.33 -13.59
N ALA A 152 -21.79 11.02 -13.55
CA ALA A 152 -22.92 10.48 -12.80
C ALA A 152 -22.79 10.72 -11.29
N THR A 153 -21.58 10.59 -10.75
CA THR A 153 -21.31 10.91 -9.34
C THR A 153 -21.64 12.38 -9.07
N GLN A 154 -21.22 13.33 -9.91
CA GLN A 154 -21.51 14.75 -9.69
C GLN A 154 -22.99 15.10 -9.95
N TYR A 155 -23.58 14.53 -11.00
CA TYR A 155 -24.96 14.80 -11.39
C TYR A 155 -25.98 14.29 -10.38
N THR A 156 -25.71 13.12 -9.77
CA THR A 156 -26.52 12.62 -8.65
C THR A 156 -26.27 13.40 -7.35
N GLY A 157 -25.41 14.44 -7.39
CA GLY A 157 -24.98 15.20 -6.23
C GLY A 157 -24.01 14.44 -5.34
N VAL A 158 -23.42 13.35 -5.81
CA VAL A 158 -22.81 12.25 -5.04
C VAL A 158 -23.89 11.41 -4.40
N TRP A 159 -24.57 10.65 -5.24
CA TRP A 159 -25.46 9.56 -4.85
C TRP A 159 -26.50 9.98 -3.78
N TRP A 160 -27.17 11.12 -4.02
CA TRP A 160 -28.28 11.65 -3.20
C TRP A 160 -27.91 12.07 -1.77
N ILE A 161 -26.62 12.22 -1.45
CA ILE A 161 -26.19 12.87 -0.19
C ILE A 161 -26.56 14.37 -0.21
N TYR A 162 -26.47 14.99 -1.38
CA TYR A 162 -26.83 16.39 -1.59
C TYR A 162 -28.27 16.52 -2.14
N PRO A 163 -28.95 17.65 -1.87
CA PRO A 163 -30.34 17.85 -2.29
C PRO A 163 -30.50 17.91 -3.82
N HIS A 164 -29.48 18.36 -4.54
CA HIS A 164 -29.40 18.31 -6.01
C HIS A 164 -27.93 18.38 -6.47
N ALA A 165 -27.71 18.23 -7.78
CA ALA A 165 -26.41 18.42 -8.40
C ALA A 165 -25.80 19.78 -8.04
N PHE A 166 -24.54 19.77 -7.61
CA PHE A 166 -23.78 20.99 -7.31
C PHE A 166 -22.78 21.34 -8.42
N ARG A 167 -22.65 20.47 -9.45
CA ARG A 167 -21.86 20.71 -10.66
C ARG A 167 -22.67 20.22 -11.87
N TYR A 168 -22.55 20.93 -13.00
CA TYR A 168 -23.24 20.52 -14.23
C TYR A 168 -22.52 19.32 -14.81
N PRO A 169 -23.23 18.24 -15.17
CA PRO A 169 -22.61 17.21 -15.98
C PRO A 169 -22.34 17.76 -17.38
N ASP A 170 -21.22 17.35 -17.95
CA ASP A 170 -20.76 17.83 -19.25
C ASP A 170 -20.49 16.67 -20.22
N VAL A 171 -21.23 16.65 -21.33
CA VAL A 171 -20.99 15.68 -22.41
C VAL A 171 -19.58 15.84 -22.99
N ASP A 172 -19.02 17.04 -22.97
CA ASP A 172 -17.64 17.25 -23.42
C ASP A 172 -16.62 16.59 -22.50
N ASP A 173 -16.86 16.55 -21.19
CA ASP A 173 -15.97 15.86 -20.26
C ASP A 173 -15.93 14.36 -20.57
N LEU A 174 -17.07 13.74 -20.94
CA LEU A 174 -17.11 12.35 -21.43
C LEU A 174 -16.22 12.14 -22.66
N ILE A 175 -16.29 13.04 -23.63
CA ILE A 175 -15.52 12.95 -24.88
C ILE A 175 -14.03 13.14 -24.58
N VAL A 176 -13.66 14.18 -23.86
CA VAL A 176 -12.27 14.57 -23.58
C VAL A 176 -11.57 13.54 -22.71
N ASN A 177 -12.24 13.01 -21.68
CA ASN A 177 -11.69 11.96 -20.82
C ASN A 177 -11.55 10.62 -21.55
N THR A 178 -12.50 10.30 -22.45
CA THR A 178 -12.37 9.13 -23.33
C THR A 178 -11.18 9.30 -24.27
N LEU A 179 -11.01 10.48 -24.86
CA LEU A 179 -9.87 10.83 -25.70
C LEU A 179 -8.55 10.70 -24.92
N GLY A 180 -8.48 11.21 -23.69
CA GLY A 180 -7.29 11.08 -22.85
C GLY A 180 -6.92 9.63 -22.57
N THR A 181 -7.92 8.79 -22.27
CA THR A 181 -7.74 7.35 -22.13
C THR A 181 -7.20 6.71 -23.42
N VAL A 182 -7.70 7.11 -24.60
CA VAL A 182 -7.21 6.62 -25.91
C VAL A 182 -5.78 7.10 -26.19
N VAL A 183 -5.46 8.36 -25.89
CA VAL A 183 -4.08 8.89 -25.98
C VAL A 183 -3.15 8.09 -25.08
N GLY A 184 -3.59 7.78 -23.85
CA GLY A 184 -2.89 6.91 -22.92
C GLY A 184 -2.62 5.51 -23.45
N PHE A 185 -3.59 4.92 -24.15
CA PHE A 185 -3.40 3.63 -24.83
C PHE A 185 -2.23 3.70 -25.81
N TYR A 186 -2.15 4.72 -26.66
CA TYR A 186 -1.04 4.85 -27.60
C TYR A 186 0.28 5.16 -26.90
N ALA A 187 0.26 6.06 -25.90
CA ALA A 187 1.41 6.42 -25.09
C ALA A 187 2.03 5.22 -24.36
N ALA A 188 1.24 4.21 -23.97
CA ALA A 188 1.76 3.02 -23.30
C ALA A 188 2.86 2.30 -24.10
N GLY A 189 2.76 2.31 -25.44
CA GLY A 189 3.78 1.72 -26.31
C GLY A 189 5.11 2.49 -26.25
N LEU A 190 5.05 3.82 -26.15
CA LEU A 190 6.24 4.67 -26.02
C LEU A 190 6.88 4.55 -24.63
N LEU A 191 6.05 4.40 -23.60
CA LEU A 191 6.46 4.32 -22.20
C LEU A 191 6.84 2.91 -21.74
N ASP A 192 6.66 1.89 -22.59
CA ASP A 192 6.77 0.47 -22.22
C ASP A 192 8.07 0.10 -21.51
N LYS A 193 9.18 0.68 -21.97
CA LYS A 193 10.53 0.44 -21.42
C LYS A 193 10.78 1.11 -20.06
N LEU A 194 10.05 2.18 -19.76
CA LEU A 194 10.18 2.94 -18.52
C LEU A 194 9.31 2.34 -17.39
N LEU A 195 8.25 1.64 -17.77
CA LEU A 195 7.26 1.10 -16.83
C LEU A 195 7.72 -0.23 -16.21
N PRO A 196 7.40 -0.49 -14.92
CA PRO A 196 7.65 -1.79 -14.30
C PRO A 196 7.03 -2.93 -15.12
N ASP A 197 7.72 -4.06 -15.18
CA ASP A 197 7.18 -5.27 -15.80
C ASP A 197 6.87 -6.33 -14.72
N PRO A 198 5.60 -6.53 -14.35
CA PRO A 198 5.19 -7.52 -13.37
C PRO A 198 5.57 -8.96 -13.75
N MET A 199 5.78 -9.26 -15.04
CA MET A 199 6.18 -10.61 -15.48
C MET A 199 7.63 -10.94 -15.08
N LYS A 200 8.47 -9.94 -14.81
CA LYS A 200 9.83 -10.14 -14.31
C LYS A 200 9.88 -10.55 -12.83
N ASP A 201 8.75 -10.51 -12.12
CA ASP A 201 8.67 -11.06 -10.77
C ASP A 201 8.62 -12.59 -10.84
N LYS A 202 9.68 -13.23 -10.34
CA LYS A 202 9.75 -14.69 -10.29
C LYS A 202 9.11 -15.19 -9.00
N SER A 203 8.11 -16.06 -9.14
CA SER A 203 7.62 -16.88 -8.04
C SER A 203 8.70 -17.91 -7.67
N LEU A 204 9.54 -17.56 -6.71
CA LEU A 204 10.60 -18.44 -6.22
C LEU A 204 10.13 -19.12 -4.93
N LYS A 205 9.60 -20.34 -5.01
CA LYS A 205 9.42 -21.17 -3.81
C LYS A 205 10.79 -21.60 -3.31
N THR A 206 11.47 -20.69 -2.62
CA THR A 206 12.76 -20.95 -2.00
C THR A 206 12.54 -21.81 -0.78
N GLU A 207 13.41 -22.80 -0.60
CA GLU A 207 13.43 -23.65 0.58
C GLU A 207 13.56 -22.80 1.86
N TYR A 208 14.41 -21.78 1.82
CA TYR A 208 14.62 -20.84 2.93
C TYR A 208 13.66 -19.65 2.86
N ALA A 209 13.17 -19.24 4.02
CA ALA A 209 12.33 -18.05 4.12
C ALA A 209 13.14 -16.77 3.87
N SER A 210 12.60 -15.85 3.04
CA SER A 210 13.19 -14.53 2.82
C SER A 210 13.19 -13.70 4.11
N LEU A 211 14.11 -12.72 4.21
CA LEU A 211 14.19 -11.79 5.33
C LEU A 211 12.83 -11.12 5.58
N LEU A 212 12.18 -10.61 4.51
CA LEU A 212 10.87 -9.97 4.63
C LEU A 212 9.80 -10.92 5.17
N ARG A 213 9.74 -12.18 4.71
CA ARG A 213 8.77 -13.17 5.24
C ARG A 213 9.02 -13.47 6.72
N ARG A 214 10.28 -13.54 7.14
CA ARG A 214 10.69 -13.75 8.55
C ARG A 214 10.33 -12.55 9.42
N LEU A 215 10.62 -11.33 8.96
CA LEU A 215 10.24 -10.10 9.67
C LEU A 215 8.73 -9.99 9.84
N ILE A 216 7.94 -10.38 8.83
CA ILE A 216 6.47 -10.38 8.95
C ILE A 216 6.01 -11.48 9.91
N SER A 217 6.64 -12.66 9.90
CA SER A 217 6.36 -13.70 10.90
C SER A 217 6.58 -13.16 12.31
N LEU A 218 7.72 -12.49 12.53
CA LEU A 218 8.07 -11.90 13.80
C LEU A 218 7.11 -10.78 14.21
N LEU A 219 6.72 -9.91 13.26
CA LEU A 219 5.73 -8.86 13.51
C LEU A 219 4.39 -9.45 13.94
N ILE A 220 3.93 -10.51 13.28
CA ILE A 220 2.71 -11.23 13.65
C ILE A 220 2.86 -11.81 15.06
N ASP A 221 3.96 -12.51 15.35
CA ASP A 221 4.23 -13.06 16.69
C ASP A 221 4.26 -11.95 17.76
N SER A 222 4.80 -10.77 17.44
CA SER A 222 4.83 -9.60 18.32
C SER A 222 3.43 -9.08 18.64
N ILE A 223 2.54 -9.03 17.64
CA ILE A 223 1.13 -8.67 17.83
C ILE A 223 0.47 -9.66 18.80
N PHE A 224 0.69 -10.97 18.62
CA PHE A 224 0.17 -11.99 19.53
C PHE A 224 0.73 -11.89 20.95
N VAL A 225 2.02 -11.56 21.11
CA VAL A 225 2.61 -11.29 22.43
C VAL A 225 1.88 -10.13 23.11
N ASN A 226 1.64 -9.02 22.41
CA ASN A 226 0.92 -7.87 22.96
C ASN A 226 -0.54 -8.21 23.31
N ILE A 227 -1.23 -9.01 22.49
CA ILE A 227 -2.59 -9.47 22.79
C ILE A 227 -2.59 -10.30 24.09
N VAL A 228 -1.68 -11.27 24.22
CA VAL A 228 -1.59 -12.09 25.44
C VAL A 228 -1.22 -11.24 26.66
N TYR A 229 -0.30 -10.30 26.50
CA TYR A 229 0.09 -9.36 27.55
C TYR A 229 -1.10 -8.53 28.05
N GLU A 230 -1.86 -7.90 27.15
CA GLU A 230 -3.03 -7.11 27.54
C GLU A 230 -4.12 -7.98 28.17
N LEU A 231 -4.33 -9.22 27.69
CA LEU A 231 -5.26 -10.16 28.32
C LEU A 231 -4.84 -10.50 29.76
N LEU A 232 -3.56 -10.81 29.99
CA LEU A 232 -3.04 -11.08 31.34
C LEU A 232 -3.16 -9.85 32.25
N ARG A 233 -2.88 -8.66 31.71
CA ARG A 233 -2.99 -7.39 32.43
C ARG A 233 -4.44 -7.09 32.84
N VAL A 234 -5.41 -7.35 31.97
CA VAL A 234 -6.83 -7.24 32.30
C VAL A 234 -7.22 -8.23 33.40
N VAL A 235 -6.75 -9.48 33.35
CA VAL A 235 -7.02 -10.49 34.39
C VAL A 235 -6.48 -10.05 35.75
N VAL A 236 -5.24 -9.56 35.80
CA VAL A 236 -4.63 -9.05 37.06
C VAL A 236 -5.39 -7.84 37.58
N LEU A 237 -5.78 -6.90 36.72
CA LEU A 237 -6.57 -5.73 37.11
C LEU A 237 -7.92 -6.14 37.74
N LEU A 238 -8.60 -7.13 37.15
CA LEU A 238 -9.87 -7.64 37.69
C LEU A 238 -9.70 -8.39 39.02
N ALA A 239 -8.57 -9.09 39.20
CA ALA A 239 -8.30 -9.85 40.42
C ALA A 239 -7.81 -8.98 41.60
N ALA A 240 -6.92 -8.02 41.34
CA ALA A 240 -6.29 -7.19 42.37
C ALA A 240 -7.00 -5.85 42.61
N GLY A 241 -7.91 -5.44 41.71
CA GLY A 241 -8.67 -4.18 41.82
C GLY A 241 -7.84 -2.90 41.72
N LYS A 242 -6.54 -2.99 41.43
CA LYS A 242 -5.62 -1.86 41.26
C LYS A 242 -4.66 -2.13 40.10
N LYS A 243 -4.22 -1.05 39.45
CA LYS A 243 -3.17 -1.12 38.42
C LYS A 243 -1.81 -1.18 39.11
N GLU A 244 -1.13 -2.32 39.02
CA GLU A 244 0.24 -2.51 39.53
C GLU A 244 1.26 -2.50 38.38
N ASN A 245 1.94 -1.36 38.20
CA ASN A 245 2.95 -1.23 37.13
C ASN A 245 4.19 -2.12 37.36
N THR A 246 4.46 -2.56 38.60
CA THR A 246 5.64 -3.36 38.96
C THR A 246 5.64 -4.75 38.31
N ILE A 247 4.45 -5.31 38.02
CA ILE A 247 4.30 -6.65 37.46
C ILE A 247 4.24 -6.62 35.93
N ASP A 248 4.10 -5.45 35.29
CA ASP A 248 3.94 -5.33 33.83
C ASP A 248 5.06 -6.01 33.04
N ILE A 249 6.31 -5.83 33.47
CA ILE A 249 7.48 -6.50 32.86
C ILE A 249 7.35 -8.02 32.98
N VAL A 250 6.91 -8.52 34.14
CA VAL A 250 6.74 -9.96 34.38
C VAL A 250 5.62 -10.53 33.50
N LEU A 251 4.47 -9.87 33.41
CA LEU A 251 3.35 -10.28 32.54
C LEU A 251 3.78 -10.29 31.07
N TYR A 252 4.55 -9.29 30.66
CA TYR A 252 5.08 -9.21 29.32
C TYR A 252 6.05 -10.37 29.02
N LEU A 253 7.00 -10.65 29.93
CA LEU A 253 7.94 -11.78 29.79
C LEU A 253 7.21 -13.13 29.75
N ILE A 254 6.17 -13.31 30.58
CA ILE A 254 5.29 -14.49 30.53
C ILE A 254 4.66 -14.61 29.14
N SER A 255 4.17 -13.52 28.57
CA SER A 255 3.57 -13.50 27.24
C SER A 255 4.56 -13.92 26.15
N VAL A 256 5.81 -13.46 26.23
CA VAL A 256 6.90 -13.89 25.35
C VAL A 256 7.15 -15.40 25.48
N VAL A 257 7.24 -15.92 26.70
CA VAL A 257 7.43 -17.37 26.95
C VAL A 257 6.27 -18.18 26.39
N ILE A 258 5.03 -17.72 26.55
CA ILE A 258 3.84 -18.38 25.98
C ILE A 258 3.98 -18.49 24.46
N ILE A 259 4.23 -17.38 23.77
CA ILE A 259 4.23 -17.34 22.30
C ILE A 259 5.45 -18.04 21.68
N PHE A 260 6.65 -17.85 22.24
CA PHE A 260 7.89 -18.33 21.63
C PHE A 260 8.36 -19.69 22.15
N ILE A 261 7.88 -20.16 23.30
CA ILE A 261 8.25 -21.45 23.88
C ILE A 261 7.04 -22.38 23.97
N LEU A 262 6.01 -22.02 24.73
CA LEU A 262 4.90 -22.95 25.01
C LEU A 262 4.11 -23.32 23.75
N ILE A 263 3.73 -22.34 22.93
CA ILE A 263 2.97 -22.56 21.69
C ILE A 263 3.73 -23.48 20.72
N PRO A 264 5.02 -23.25 20.40
CA PRO A 264 5.82 -24.18 19.61
C PRO A 264 5.96 -25.58 20.23
N CYS A 265 6.09 -25.70 21.55
CA CYS A 265 6.19 -27.01 22.22
C CYS A 265 4.90 -27.85 22.09
N ILE A 266 3.74 -27.21 22.13
CA ILE A 266 2.43 -27.88 22.03
C ILE A 266 2.03 -28.12 20.56
N SER A 267 2.47 -27.24 19.66
CA SER A 267 2.19 -27.35 18.24
C SER A 267 2.85 -28.60 17.64
N LYS A 268 2.06 -29.48 17.01
CA LYS A 268 2.56 -30.69 16.31
C LYS A 268 3.68 -30.39 15.31
N LYS A 269 3.64 -29.20 14.70
CA LYS A 269 4.60 -28.76 13.69
C LYS A 269 5.70 -27.84 14.24
N LYS A 270 5.74 -27.63 15.56
CA LYS A 270 6.73 -26.81 16.29
C LYS A 270 6.83 -25.36 15.79
N ARG A 271 5.69 -24.67 15.72
CA ARG A 271 5.56 -23.32 15.11
C ARG A 271 4.98 -22.30 16.06
N THR A 272 5.43 -21.06 15.90
CA THR A 272 4.75 -19.87 16.43
C THR A 272 3.53 -19.51 15.57
N PHE A 273 2.76 -18.49 15.96
CA PHE A 273 1.59 -18.04 15.20
C PHE A 273 1.98 -17.46 13.85
N GLY A 274 2.99 -16.60 13.81
CA GLY A 274 3.54 -16.00 12.59
C GLY A 274 4.04 -17.08 11.63
N MET A 275 4.77 -18.07 12.15
CA MET A 275 5.23 -19.20 11.33
C MET A 275 4.05 -19.98 10.75
N THR A 276 2.99 -20.19 11.53
CA THR A 276 1.79 -20.90 11.08
C THR A 276 1.07 -20.13 9.98
N ILE A 277 0.82 -18.83 10.18
CA ILE A 277 0.12 -17.97 9.22
C ILE A 277 0.87 -17.89 7.90
N LEU A 278 2.20 -17.78 7.95
CA LEU A 278 3.05 -17.66 6.77
C LEU A 278 3.54 -19.00 6.24
N LYS A 279 3.08 -20.16 6.72
CA LYS A 279 3.56 -21.50 6.31
C LYS A 279 5.09 -21.61 6.38
N LEU A 280 5.66 -21.35 7.54
CA LEU A 280 7.07 -21.52 7.86
C LEU A 280 7.24 -22.67 8.85
N ALA A 281 8.40 -23.32 8.82
CA ALA A 281 8.77 -24.39 9.72
C ALA A 281 10.24 -24.26 10.11
N LEU A 282 10.57 -24.60 11.36
CA LEU A 282 11.95 -24.81 11.75
C LEU A 282 12.38 -26.22 11.35
N ARG A 283 13.55 -26.33 10.72
CA ARG A 283 14.15 -27.58 10.24
C ARG A 283 15.62 -27.63 10.60
N ASP A 284 16.14 -28.81 10.91
CA ASP A 284 17.58 -29.00 11.12
C ASP A 284 18.37 -28.97 9.80
N GLY A 285 19.70 -29.08 9.87
CA GLY A 285 20.56 -29.13 8.69
C GLY A 285 20.26 -30.30 7.73
N LYS A 286 19.57 -31.34 8.21
CA LYS A 286 19.14 -32.52 7.45
C LYS A 286 17.69 -32.41 6.93
N GLY A 287 16.96 -31.35 7.28
CA GLY A 287 15.56 -31.15 6.90
C GLY A 287 14.53 -31.80 7.84
N ASN A 288 14.96 -32.39 8.96
CA ASN A 288 14.09 -32.98 9.96
C ASN A 288 13.58 -31.93 10.95
N VAL A 289 12.66 -32.35 11.83
CA VAL A 289 12.21 -31.51 12.95
C VAL A 289 13.38 -31.28 13.91
N PRO A 290 13.71 -30.03 14.27
CA PRO A 290 14.86 -29.73 15.11
C PRO A 290 14.70 -30.28 16.53
N ARG A 291 15.84 -30.45 17.20
CA ARG A 291 15.91 -30.77 18.64
C ARG A 291 15.20 -29.67 19.43
N LEU A 292 14.57 -30.05 20.54
CA LEU A 292 13.80 -29.13 21.38
C LEU A 292 14.65 -27.95 21.86
N SER A 293 15.89 -28.22 22.29
CA SER A 293 16.85 -27.19 22.71
C SER A 293 17.21 -26.23 21.58
N GLY A 294 17.47 -26.72 20.37
CA GLY A 294 17.78 -25.89 19.20
C GLY A 294 16.62 -24.96 18.83
N MET A 295 15.39 -25.47 18.88
CA MET A 295 14.17 -24.68 18.67
C MET A 295 14.01 -23.58 19.72
N ILE A 296 14.12 -23.93 21.01
CA ILE A 296 13.96 -22.97 22.11
C ILE A 296 15.01 -21.87 22.01
N MET A 297 16.28 -22.23 21.77
CA MET A 297 17.36 -21.27 21.60
C MET A 297 17.15 -20.35 20.39
N HIS A 298 16.69 -20.91 19.27
CA HIS A 298 16.35 -20.11 18.08
C HIS A 298 15.26 -19.07 18.39
N ASN A 299 14.16 -19.51 19.01
CA ASN A 299 13.03 -18.64 19.32
C ASN A 299 13.35 -17.61 20.42
N LEU A 300 14.10 -18.00 21.46
CA LEU A 300 14.58 -17.08 22.50
C LEU A 300 15.50 -16.01 21.94
N PHE A 301 16.39 -16.38 21.01
CA PHE A 301 17.27 -15.43 20.37
C PHE A 301 16.48 -14.38 19.57
N ILE A 302 15.48 -14.81 18.80
CA ILE A 302 14.59 -13.91 18.05
C ILE A 302 13.76 -13.04 19.01
N ALA A 303 13.19 -13.64 20.05
CA ALA A 303 12.41 -12.92 21.06
C ALA A 303 13.23 -11.89 21.81
N PHE A 304 14.49 -12.19 22.14
CA PHE A 304 15.41 -11.25 22.79
C PHE A 304 15.64 -10.01 21.91
N TRP A 305 16.02 -10.21 20.65
CA TRP A 305 16.28 -9.08 19.74
C TRP A 305 15.03 -8.24 19.44
N LEU A 306 13.87 -8.88 19.32
CA LEU A 306 12.60 -8.17 19.23
C LEU A 306 12.37 -7.26 20.46
N ASN A 307 12.67 -7.77 21.65
CA ASN A 307 12.44 -7.07 22.90
C ASN A 307 13.41 -5.92 23.17
N VAL A 308 14.68 -6.11 22.83
CA VAL A 308 15.67 -5.03 22.86
C VAL A 308 15.24 -3.90 21.93
N ALA A 309 14.70 -4.22 20.76
CA ALA A 309 14.29 -3.23 19.76
C ALA A 309 12.99 -2.47 20.11
N VAL A 310 12.05 -3.10 20.83
CA VAL A 310 10.69 -2.55 21.03
C VAL A 310 10.43 -2.07 22.46
N ASN A 311 10.85 -2.81 23.48
CA ASN A 311 10.36 -2.61 24.85
C ASN A 311 11.42 -2.05 25.81
N ILE A 312 12.67 -2.52 25.71
CA ILE A 312 13.74 -2.07 26.62
C ILE A 312 14.01 -0.56 26.44
N ILE A 313 13.86 -0.05 25.22
CA ILE A 313 14.04 1.37 24.87
C ILE A 313 13.02 2.29 25.57
N GLY A 314 11.78 1.81 25.77
CA GLY A 314 10.71 2.60 26.39
C GLY A 314 10.69 2.57 27.92
N MET A 315 11.49 1.70 28.54
CA MET A 315 11.53 1.47 29.99
C MET A 315 12.78 2.06 30.66
N ILE A 316 13.68 2.66 29.88
CA ILE A 316 14.93 3.25 30.36
C ILE A 316 14.82 4.75 30.26
N ASP A 317 14.92 5.46 31.39
CA ASP A 317 14.86 6.93 31.39
C ASP A 317 16.17 7.59 30.93
N ASN A 318 17.25 6.81 30.82
CA ASN A 318 18.56 7.30 30.41
C ASN A 318 18.73 7.32 28.88
N ALA A 319 18.66 8.52 28.30
CA ALA A 319 18.80 8.75 26.87
C ALA A 319 20.08 8.16 26.25
N TRP A 320 21.22 8.17 26.97
CA TRP A 320 22.47 7.60 26.44
C TRP A 320 22.42 6.09 26.32
N ILE A 321 21.80 5.41 27.29
CA ILE A 321 21.60 3.96 27.26
C ILE A 321 20.63 3.60 26.12
N ILE A 322 19.57 4.38 25.92
CA ILE A 322 18.63 4.20 24.80
C ILE A 322 19.36 4.30 23.47
N ILE A 323 20.14 5.38 23.25
CA ILE A 323 20.89 5.60 22.00
C ILE A 323 21.89 4.46 21.79
N PHE A 324 22.62 4.04 22.83
CA PHE A 324 23.55 2.93 22.74
C PHE A 324 22.85 1.62 22.34
N LEU A 325 21.71 1.28 22.95
CA LEU A 325 20.94 0.09 22.61
C LEU A 325 20.38 0.16 21.18
N GLN A 326 19.90 1.33 20.74
CA GLN A 326 19.45 1.54 19.36
C GLN A 326 20.60 1.34 18.36
N LEU A 327 21.76 1.92 18.62
CA LEU A 327 22.96 1.73 17.80
C LEU A 327 23.43 0.28 17.79
N ALA A 328 23.32 -0.43 18.92
CA ALA A 328 23.65 -1.85 19.01
C ALA A 328 22.68 -2.72 18.18
N VAL A 329 21.37 -2.44 18.25
CA VAL A 329 20.34 -3.11 17.43
C VAL A 329 20.54 -2.82 15.94
N LEU A 330 20.80 -1.56 15.58
CA LEU A 330 21.08 -1.16 14.20
C LEU A 330 22.37 -1.79 13.68
N GLY A 331 23.43 -1.79 14.49
CA GLY A 331 24.71 -2.41 14.17
C GLY A 331 24.57 -3.92 13.97
N PHE A 332 23.81 -4.59 14.83
CA PHE A 332 23.47 -5.99 14.68
C PHE A 332 22.69 -6.24 13.38
N ALA A 333 21.59 -5.50 13.15
CA ALA A 333 20.78 -5.62 11.94
C ALA A 333 21.58 -5.35 10.65
N ALA A 334 22.48 -4.35 10.67
CA ALA A 334 23.38 -4.04 9.57
C ALA A 334 24.37 -5.18 9.31
N ALA A 335 24.99 -5.74 10.34
CA ALA A 335 25.87 -6.91 10.21
C ALA A 335 25.12 -8.11 9.61
N LEU A 336 23.87 -8.35 10.04
CA LEU A 336 23.03 -9.39 9.46
C LEU A 336 22.74 -9.17 7.97
N LEU A 337 22.45 -7.93 7.58
CA LEU A 337 22.24 -7.56 6.18
C LEU A 337 23.50 -7.76 5.34
N ILE A 338 24.65 -7.28 5.81
CA ILE A 338 25.94 -7.39 5.11
C ILE A 338 26.32 -8.85 4.90
N ILE A 339 26.21 -9.68 5.94
CA ILE A 339 26.54 -11.12 5.87
C ILE A 339 25.58 -11.85 4.92
N SER A 340 24.28 -11.50 4.97
CA SER A 340 23.27 -12.05 4.07
C SER A 340 23.57 -11.73 2.60
N ILE A 341 23.98 -10.49 2.31
CA ILE A 341 24.40 -10.07 0.96
C ILE A 341 25.65 -10.84 0.52
N LYS A 342 26.69 -10.90 1.37
CA LYS A 342 27.98 -11.55 1.05
C LYS A 342 27.83 -13.04 0.73
N ASN A 343 27.01 -13.75 1.51
CA ASN A 343 26.88 -15.20 1.37
C ASN A 343 25.86 -15.64 0.31
N LYS A 344 25.15 -14.70 -0.35
CA LYS A 344 24.03 -14.97 -1.27
C LYS A 344 22.99 -15.94 -0.71
N ARG A 345 22.96 -16.08 0.61
CA ARG A 345 22.07 -16.93 1.38
C ARG A 345 21.56 -16.05 2.50
N VAL A 346 20.25 -15.88 2.57
CA VAL A 346 19.57 -15.21 3.69
C VAL A 346 19.54 -16.16 4.90
N THR A 347 20.70 -16.74 5.22
CA THR A 347 20.92 -17.63 6.36
C THR A 347 21.81 -16.88 7.33
N TYR A 348 21.25 -16.63 8.50
CA TYR A 348 21.95 -15.93 9.55
C TYR A 348 22.87 -16.87 10.30
N PHE A 349 23.99 -16.32 10.75
CA PHE A 349 25.04 -17.04 11.48
C PHE A 349 24.51 -17.81 12.72
N TRP A 350 23.47 -17.30 13.40
CA TRP A 350 22.91 -17.97 14.58
C TRP A 350 22.10 -19.23 14.26
N GLU A 351 21.49 -19.35 13.09
CA GLU A 351 20.79 -20.58 12.69
C GLU A 351 21.78 -21.74 12.58
N LYS A 352 23.02 -21.44 12.14
CA LYS A 352 24.12 -22.41 12.09
C LYS A 352 24.60 -22.82 13.49
N PHE A 353 24.59 -21.92 14.47
CA PHE A 353 24.96 -22.25 15.86
C PHE A 353 24.01 -23.28 16.48
N PHE A 354 22.72 -23.19 16.18
CA PHE A 354 21.70 -24.07 16.74
C PHE A 354 21.28 -25.22 15.81
N ASP A 355 21.95 -25.36 14.65
CA ASP A 355 21.55 -26.25 13.55
C ASP A 355 20.04 -26.23 13.29
N THR A 356 19.45 -25.03 13.28
CA THR A 356 18.00 -24.82 13.22
C THR A 356 17.68 -23.66 12.29
N TYR A 357 17.05 -23.97 11.16
CA TYR A 357 16.80 -23.05 10.05
C TYR A 357 15.30 -22.86 9.81
N MET A 358 14.88 -21.62 9.57
CA MET A 358 13.50 -21.32 9.18
C MET A 358 13.29 -21.50 7.66
N LYS A 359 12.55 -22.54 7.31
CA LYS A 359 12.25 -22.95 5.94
C LYS A 359 10.77 -22.75 5.60
N ALA A 360 10.45 -22.64 4.31
CA ALA A 360 9.08 -22.69 3.85
C ALA A 360 8.49 -24.09 4.10
N ASP A 361 7.28 -24.16 4.63
CA ASP A 361 6.50 -25.39 4.70
C ASP A 361 5.78 -25.57 3.37
N ILE A 362 6.43 -26.30 2.46
CA ILE A 362 5.91 -26.60 1.12
C ILE A 362 4.84 -27.68 1.20
#